data_AF-A0A2C9KWT0-F1
#
_entry.id   AF-A0A2C9KWT0-F1
#
_cell.length_a   1.000
_cell.length_b   1.000
_cell.length_c   1.000
_cell.angle_alpha   90.00
_cell.angle_beta   90.00
_cell.angle_gamma   90.00
#
_symmetry.space_group_name_H-M   'P 1'
#
loop_
_entity.id
_entity.type
_entity.pdbx_description
1 polymer ?
#
loop_
_entity_poly.entity_id
_entity_poly.type
_entity_poly.pdbx_seq_one_letter_code
_entity_poly.pdbx_strand_id
1 'polypeptide(L)'
;MTISVYHVRGFRQINKKRWKDCGPPRHIDGTQVTYTSTLYESHASYSCDAGFERVDGDDVHACASDGQWLGKPLACTAVVCGDAPIYPGARLWSPQGQALSKYNDKVYYTCIYPQPGQEMLQWTMECGAQKQWLGAQPQCVNQAN
;
A
#
# COMPACT_ATOMS: atom_id res chain seq x y z
N MET A 1 5.63 67.67 -37.64
CA MET A 1 6.87 66.86 -37.59
C MET A 1 7.60 67.32 -36.34
N THR A 2 7.87 66.57 -35.28
CA THR A 2 8.01 65.11 -35.06
C THR A 2 7.94 64.94 -33.53
N ILE A 3 7.11 64.04 -33.00
CA ILE A 3 7.03 63.77 -31.55
C ILE A 3 8.13 62.77 -31.19
N SER A 4 9.04 63.15 -30.30
CA SER A 4 10.11 62.28 -29.79
C SER A 4 9.54 61.13 -28.99
N VAL A 5 9.76 59.91 -29.48
CA VAL A 5 9.41 58.67 -28.78
C VAL A 5 10.44 58.42 -27.68
N TYR A 6 10.11 58.75 -26.45
CA TYR A 6 10.88 58.28 -25.28
C TYR A 6 10.29 56.95 -24.81
N HIS A 7 10.97 55.87 -25.18
CA HIS A 7 10.73 54.55 -24.60
C HIS A 7 11.92 54.21 -23.70
N VAL A 8 11.73 54.18 -22.39
CA VAL A 8 12.54 53.31 -21.53
C VAL A 8 11.64 52.74 -20.45
N ARG A 9 11.35 51.44 -20.62
CA ARG A 9 10.53 50.60 -19.75
C ARG A 9 11.27 50.39 -18.43
N GLY A 10 10.73 50.93 -17.33
CA GLY A 10 11.20 50.67 -15.98
C GLY A 10 10.33 49.65 -15.25
N PHE A 11 10.26 48.41 -15.72
CA PHE A 11 9.73 47.32 -14.87
C PHE A 11 10.87 46.87 -13.95
N ARG A 12 10.71 47.11 -12.64
CA ARG A 12 11.55 46.50 -11.59
C ARG A 12 11.60 45.00 -11.86
N GLN A 13 12.77 44.50 -12.26
CA GLN A 13 13.07 43.08 -12.24
C GLN A 13 13.12 42.68 -10.76
N ILE A 14 11.97 42.37 -10.16
CA ILE A 14 11.96 41.54 -8.96
C ILE A 14 12.70 40.26 -9.35
N ASN A 15 13.87 40.03 -8.73
CA ASN A 15 14.66 38.82 -8.86
C ASN A 15 13.77 37.61 -8.51
N LYS A 16 13.02 37.10 -9.47
CA LYS A 16 12.30 35.82 -9.34
C LYS A 16 13.38 34.76 -9.36
N LYS A 17 13.90 34.41 -8.18
CA LYS A 17 14.68 33.19 -7.98
C LYS A 17 13.80 32.06 -8.51
N ARG A 18 14.08 31.60 -9.73
CA ARG A 18 13.28 30.54 -10.35
C ARG A 18 13.65 29.25 -9.63
N TRP A 19 12.85 28.88 -8.65
CA TRP A 19 12.97 27.59 -7.98
C TRP A 19 12.99 26.50 -9.05
N LYS A 20 13.93 25.56 -8.89
CA LYS A 20 13.99 24.40 -9.76
C LYS A 20 12.81 23.52 -9.46
N ASP A 21 12.18 23.02 -10.51
CA ASP A 21 11.03 22.13 -10.44
C ASP A 21 11.53 20.73 -10.73
N CYS A 22 11.30 19.80 -9.80
CA CYS A 22 11.66 18.40 -9.94
C CYS A 22 10.66 17.62 -10.81
N GLY A 23 9.53 18.23 -11.17
CA GLY A 23 8.42 17.57 -11.82
C GLY A 23 7.70 16.59 -10.90
N PRO A 24 6.72 15.84 -11.44
CA PRO A 24 6.01 14.83 -10.68
C PRO A 24 6.98 13.80 -10.08
N PRO A 25 6.81 13.40 -8.80
CA PRO A 25 7.58 12.32 -8.19
C PRO A 25 7.48 11.01 -8.99
N ARG A 26 8.49 10.15 -8.88
CA ARG A 26 8.51 8.86 -9.58
C ARG A 26 7.40 7.94 -9.06
N HIS A 27 6.72 7.24 -9.96
CA HIS A 27 5.83 6.14 -9.57
C HIS A 27 6.66 4.96 -9.08
N ILE A 28 6.28 4.37 -7.95
CA ILE A 28 6.89 3.18 -7.37
C ILE A 28 5.78 2.16 -7.13
N ASP A 29 5.90 0.98 -7.73
CA ASP A 29 4.85 -0.05 -7.66
C ASP A 29 4.65 -0.53 -6.21
N GLY A 30 3.39 -0.74 -5.81
CA GLY A 30 3.04 -1.12 -4.44
C GLY A 30 3.07 0.05 -3.44
N THR A 31 3.08 1.30 -3.94
CA THR A 31 3.10 2.51 -3.10
C THR A 31 2.09 3.57 -3.56
N GLN A 32 1.63 4.36 -2.61
CA GLN A 32 0.92 5.62 -2.84
C GLN A 32 1.86 6.79 -2.59
N VAL A 33 1.82 7.80 -3.47
CA VAL A 33 2.59 9.03 -3.35
C VAL A 33 1.68 10.24 -3.18
N THR A 34 1.98 11.09 -2.19
CA THR A 34 1.25 12.34 -1.92
C THR A 34 2.24 13.50 -1.87
N TYR A 35 1.94 14.59 -2.57
CA TYR A 35 2.76 15.81 -2.59
C TYR A 35 1.90 17.03 -2.89
N THR A 36 2.30 18.20 -2.40
CA THR A 36 1.60 19.47 -2.61
C THR A 36 2.33 20.42 -3.55
N SER A 37 3.61 20.18 -3.80
CA SER A 37 4.46 20.98 -4.68
C SER A 37 5.62 20.13 -5.22
N THR A 38 6.17 20.51 -6.37
CA THR A 38 7.32 19.89 -7.02
C THR A 38 8.54 20.83 -7.08
N LEU A 39 8.45 22.00 -6.42
CA LEU A 39 9.52 22.99 -6.42
C LEU A 39 10.60 22.64 -5.39
N TYR A 40 11.82 23.15 -5.61
CA TYR A 40 12.95 23.01 -4.68
C TYR A 40 12.54 23.18 -3.21
N GLU A 41 13.02 22.27 -2.35
CA GLU A 41 12.66 22.10 -0.92
C GLU A 41 11.24 21.57 -0.65
N SER A 42 10.46 21.24 -1.69
CA SER A 42 9.22 20.47 -1.50
C SER A 42 9.50 19.00 -1.17
N HIS A 43 8.48 18.34 -0.63
CA HIS A 43 8.54 16.96 -0.21
C HIS A 43 7.41 16.16 -0.86
N ALA A 44 7.72 14.93 -1.25
CA ALA A 44 6.78 13.91 -1.66
C ALA A 44 6.81 12.76 -0.65
N SER A 45 5.65 12.43 -0.10
CA SER A 45 5.51 11.35 0.88
C SER A 45 5.03 10.08 0.18
N TYR A 46 5.81 9.02 0.30
CA TYR A 46 5.50 7.68 -0.15
C TYR A 46 5.00 6.83 1.02
N SER A 47 4.03 5.97 0.74
CA SER A 47 3.50 5.00 1.69
C SER A 47 3.21 3.70 0.96
N CYS A 48 3.40 2.55 1.63
CA CYS A 48 3.03 1.27 1.02
C CYS A 48 1.52 1.17 0.84
N ASP A 49 1.10 0.46 -0.21
CA ASP A 49 -0.30 0.12 -0.43
C ASP A 49 -0.88 -0.68 0.74
N ALA A 50 -2.21 -0.68 0.88
CA ALA A 50 -2.88 -1.47 1.90
C ALA A 50 -2.47 -2.94 1.80
N GLY A 51 -2.03 -3.51 2.93
CA GLY A 51 -1.55 -4.89 3.01
C GLY A 51 -0.11 -5.10 2.54
N PHE A 52 0.65 -4.02 2.34
CA PHE A 52 2.08 -4.04 2.13
C PHE A 52 2.80 -3.34 3.28
N GLU A 53 4.01 -3.80 3.58
CA GLU A 53 4.89 -3.19 4.59
C GLU A 53 6.24 -2.79 3.99
N ARG A 54 6.83 -1.72 4.54
CA ARG A 54 8.13 -1.23 4.12
C ARG A 54 9.22 -2.21 4.56
N VAL A 55 10.03 -2.63 3.59
CA VAL A 55 11.23 -3.44 3.86
C VAL A 55 12.52 -2.65 3.68
N ASP A 56 12.50 -1.58 2.88
CA ASP A 56 13.66 -0.73 2.60
C ASP A 56 13.22 0.61 1.99
N GLY A 57 14.14 1.57 1.87
CA GLY A 57 13.90 2.87 1.24
C GLY A 57 13.29 3.94 2.15
N ASP A 58 13.03 5.11 1.58
CA ASP A 58 12.61 6.31 2.31
C ASP A 58 11.14 6.66 2.04
N ASP A 59 10.40 7.03 3.09
CA ASP A 59 9.00 7.48 2.99
C ASP A 59 8.88 8.92 2.48
N VAL A 60 9.97 9.68 2.47
CA VAL A 60 9.94 11.10 2.10
C VAL A 60 11.06 11.37 1.11
N HIS A 61 10.69 11.85 -0.07
CA HIS A 61 11.63 12.30 -1.08
C HIS A 61 11.60 13.83 -1.15
N ALA A 62 12.77 14.47 -1.16
CA ALA A 62 12.90 15.92 -1.19
C ALA A 62 13.32 16.42 -2.58
N CYS A 63 12.71 17.50 -3.05
CA CYS A 63 13.11 18.12 -4.32
C CYS A 63 14.40 18.94 -4.13
N ALA A 64 15.48 18.49 -4.77
CA ALA A 64 16.80 19.10 -4.65
C ALA A 64 17.06 20.22 -5.65
N SER A 65 18.16 20.95 -5.41
CA SER A 65 18.51 22.15 -6.17
C SER A 65 18.89 21.86 -7.63
N ASP A 66 19.21 20.62 -7.96
CA ASP A 66 19.48 20.15 -9.31
C ASP A 66 18.20 19.79 -10.09
N GLY A 67 17.03 19.87 -9.45
CA GLY A 67 15.74 19.50 -10.04
C GLY A 67 15.50 17.99 -10.02
N GLN A 68 16.11 17.25 -9.09
CA GLN A 68 15.84 15.83 -8.88
C GLN A 68 15.23 15.56 -7.50
N TRP A 69 14.37 14.54 -7.45
CA TRP A 69 13.88 13.99 -6.18
C TRP A 69 14.98 13.14 -5.52
N LEU A 70 15.43 13.59 -4.35
CA LEU A 70 16.34 12.88 -3.46
C LEU A 70 15.57 12.00 -2.50
N GLY A 71 15.98 10.73 -2.43
CA GLY A 71 15.38 9.72 -1.57
C GLY A 71 15.58 8.35 -2.20
N LYS A 72 15.84 7.35 -1.38
CA LYS A 72 15.92 5.97 -1.83
C LYS A 72 14.51 5.49 -2.18
N PRO A 73 14.29 4.89 -3.36
CA PRO A 73 12.99 4.34 -3.73
C PRO A 73 12.44 3.43 -2.62
N LEU A 74 11.20 3.70 -2.18
CA LEU A 74 10.53 2.91 -1.16
C LEU A 74 10.30 1.48 -1.67
N ALA A 75 10.72 0.48 -0.91
CA ALA A 75 10.49 -0.91 -1.24
C ALA A 75 9.46 -1.50 -0.27
N CYS A 76 8.35 -2.00 -0.82
CA CYS A 76 7.25 -2.57 -0.06
C CYS A 76 7.05 -4.04 -0.44
N THR A 77 6.71 -4.87 0.53
CA THR A 77 6.35 -6.29 0.30
C THR A 77 5.01 -6.60 0.96
N ALA A 78 4.25 -7.53 0.37
CA ALA A 78 3.00 -7.98 0.95
C ALA A 78 3.21 -8.50 2.38
N VAL A 79 2.33 -8.10 3.30
CA VAL A 79 2.38 -8.59 4.68
C VAL A 79 2.13 -10.09 4.73
N VAL A 80 2.72 -10.74 5.72
CA VAL A 80 2.56 -12.18 5.97
C VAL A 80 1.75 -12.36 7.25
N CYS A 81 0.59 -13.03 7.17
CA CYS A 81 -0.28 -13.29 8.32
C CYS A 81 0.21 -14.45 9.21
N GLY A 82 1.18 -15.22 8.75
CA GLY A 82 1.68 -16.39 9.47
C GLY A 82 0.80 -17.62 9.25
N ASP A 83 0.83 -18.52 10.22
CA ASP A 83 0.02 -19.74 10.20
C ASP A 83 -1.46 -19.41 10.38
N ALA A 84 -2.31 -20.17 9.69
CA ALA A 84 -3.75 -20.03 9.79
C ALA A 84 -4.28 -20.56 11.14
N PRO A 85 -5.32 -19.95 11.74
CA PRO A 85 -5.83 -20.36 13.04
C PRO A 85 -6.40 -21.79 13.03
N ILE A 86 -6.02 -22.62 13.98
CA ILE A 86 -6.54 -24.00 14.06
C ILE A 86 -7.87 -23.99 14.82
N TYR A 87 -8.92 -24.51 14.19
CA TYR A 87 -10.25 -24.65 14.79
C TYR A 87 -10.55 -26.12 15.12
N PRO A 88 -10.89 -26.46 16.38
CA PRO A 88 -11.28 -27.82 16.75
C PRO A 88 -12.49 -28.31 15.95
N GLY A 89 -12.45 -29.57 15.51
CA GLY A 89 -13.55 -30.13 14.72
C GLY A 89 -13.60 -29.62 13.28
N ALA A 90 -12.54 -28.98 12.78
CA ALA A 90 -12.46 -28.49 11.41
C ALA A 90 -11.14 -28.88 10.75
N ARG A 91 -11.23 -29.22 9.46
CA ARG A 91 -10.10 -29.51 8.60
C ARG A 91 -9.72 -28.26 7.81
N LEU A 92 -8.52 -27.75 8.06
CA LEU A 92 -7.89 -26.71 7.26
C LEU A 92 -7.38 -27.29 5.94
N TRP A 93 -7.60 -26.58 4.85
CA TRP A 93 -6.99 -26.86 3.55
C TRP A 93 -6.74 -25.55 2.78
N SER A 94 -5.67 -25.53 1.98
CA SER A 94 -5.35 -24.42 1.10
C SER A 94 -4.79 -24.93 -0.22
N PRO A 95 -5.11 -24.31 -1.37
CA PRO A 95 -4.49 -24.64 -2.66
C PRO A 95 -2.97 -24.36 -2.68
N GLN A 96 -2.53 -23.33 -1.94
CA GLN A 96 -1.13 -22.90 -1.91
C GLN A 96 -0.25 -23.65 -0.87
N GLY A 97 -0.81 -24.57 -0.09
CA GLY A 97 -0.12 -25.24 1.02
C GLY A 97 -0.10 -24.43 2.33
N GLN A 98 0.33 -25.04 3.44
CA GLN A 98 0.34 -24.43 4.79
C GLN A 98 1.55 -23.50 5.07
N ALA A 99 2.32 -23.10 4.06
CA ALA A 99 3.45 -22.19 4.26
C ALA A 99 2.97 -20.73 4.17
N LEU A 100 2.95 -20.01 5.31
CA LEU A 100 2.86 -18.54 5.42
C LEU A 100 2.02 -17.82 4.35
N SER A 101 0.76 -17.50 4.67
CA SER A 101 -0.12 -16.79 3.74
C SER A 101 0.15 -15.28 3.70
N LYS A 102 0.17 -14.73 2.49
CA LYS A 102 0.37 -13.30 2.21
C LYS A 102 -0.96 -12.57 2.14
N TYR A 103 -0.92 -11.23 2.17
CA TYR A 103 -2.10 -10.39 1.97
C TYR A 103 -2.99 -10.86 0.81
N ASN A 104 -4.31 -10.93 1.05
CA ASN A 104 -5.35 -11.46 0.18
C ASN A 104 -5.33 -12.98 -0.11
N ASP A 105 -4.37 -13.74 0.42
CA ASP A 105 -4.44 -15.21 0.35
C ASP A 105 -5.60 -15.74 1.21
N LYS A 106 -6.18 -16.85 0.74
CA LYS A 106 -7.34 -17.49 1.35
C LYS A 106 -7.02 -18.90 1.80
N VAL A 107 -7.56 -19.24 2.96
CA VAL A 107 -7.55 -20.60 3.50
C VAL A 107 -8.97 -21.03 3.79
N TYR A 108 -9.20 -22.33 3.65
CA TYR A 108 -10.53 -22.90 3.71
C TYR A 108 -10.61 -23.91 4.84
N TYR A 109 -11.75 -23.93 5.51
CA TYR A 109 -12.03 -24.87 6.58
C TYR A 109 -13.30 -25.64 6.27
N THR A 110 -13.33 -26.89 6.71
CA THR A 110 -14.50 -27.76 6.58
C THR A 110 -14.72 -28.47 7.91
N CYS A 111 -15.92 -28.35 8.51
CA CYS A 111 -16.23 -29.07 9.74
C CYS A 111 -16.18 -30.59 9.49
N ILE A 112 -15.61 -31.34 10.44
CA ILE A 112 -15.41 -32.80 10.33
C ILE A 112 -16.58 -33.63 10.87
N TYR A 113 -17.67 -32.96 11.31
CA TYR A 113 -18.88 -33.59 11.83
C TYR A 113 -20.03 -33.45 10.81
N PRO A 114 -20.08 -34.27 9.75
CA PRO A 114 -21.24 -34.29 8.87
C PRO A 114 -22.43 -34.93 9.58
N GLN A 115 -23.60 -34.29 9.50
CA GLN A 115 -24.87 -34.92 9.86
C GLN A 115 -25.37 -35.77 8.68
N PRO A 116 -26.09 -36.89 8.91
CA PRO A 116 -26.64 -37.71 7.83
C PRO A 116 -27.55 -36.90 6.91
N GLY A 117 -27.24 -36.85 5.61
CA GLY A 117 -28.02 -36.09 4.62
C GLY A 117 -27.82 -34.57 4.68
N GLN A 118 -26.76 -34.07 5.31
CA GLN A 118 -26.40 -32.65 5.33
C GLN A 118 -25.06 -32.39 4.62
N GLU A 119 -24.95 -31.21 4.03
CA GLU A 119 -23.69 -30.73 3.45
C GLU A 119 -22.69 -30.38 4.56
N MET A 120 -21.41 -30.59 4.27
CA MET A 120 -20.34 -30.21 5.19
C MET A 120 -20.24 -28.68 5.26
N LEU A 121 -20.35 -28.14 6.47
CA LEU A 121 -20.18 -26.70 6.70
C LEU A 121 -18.74 -26.28 6.39
N GLN A 122 -18.60 -25.28 5.53
CA GLN A 122 -17.31 -24.73 5.11
C GLN A 122 -17.27 -23.22 5.27
N TRP A 123 -16.08 -22.69 5.57
CA TRP A 123 -15.84 -21.25 5.63
C TRP A 123 -14.44 -20.91 5.15
N THR A 124 -14.23 -19.63 4.86
CA THR A 124 -12.96 -19.10 4.35
C THR A 124 -12.44 -18.04 5.31
N MET A 125 -11.13 -18.02 5.51
CA MET A 125 -10.41 -16.93 6.14
C MET A 125 -9.48 -16.30 5.11
N GLU A 126 -9.34 -14.99 5.15
CA GLU A 126 -8.52 -14.18 4.25
C GLU A 126 -7.44 -13.44 5.04
N CYS A 127 -6.20 -13.42 4.54
CA CYS A 127 -5.13 -12.66 5.18
C CYS A 127 -5.32 -11.15 4.95
N GLY A 128 -5.58 -10.43 6.04
CA GLY A 128 -5.85 -9.00 6.06
C GLY A 128 -4.62 -8.11 6.11
N ALA A 129 -4.84 -6.82 5.87
CA ALA A 129 -3.77 -5.83 5.70
C ALA A 129 -2.92 -5.54 6.94
N GLN A 130 -3.39 -5.90 8.15
CA GLN A 130 -2.67 -5.69 9.41
C GLN A 130 -2.10 -7.00 9.99
N LYS A 131 -1.82 -7.99 9.14
CA LYS A 131 -1.31 -9.32 9.53
C LYS A 131 -2.30 -10.15 10.36
N GLN A 132 -3.60 -9.98 10.12
CA GLN A 132 -4.67 -10.70 10.79
C GLN A 132 -5.47 -11.56 9.81
N TRP A 133 -5.93 -12.72 10.28
CA TRP A 133 -6.88 -13.55 9.55
C TRP A 133 -8.30 -13.02 9.71
N LEU A 134 -8.92 -12.67 8.59
CA LEU A 134 -10.26 -12.10 8.51
C LEU A 134 -11.26 -13.13 7.99
N GLY A 135 -12.34 -13.33 8.74
CA GLY A 135 -13.44 -14.21 8.34
C GLY A 135 -14.34 -14.53 9.53
N ALA A 136 -15.57 -14.98 9.23
CA ALA A 136 -16.52 -15.39 10.25
C ALA A 136 -16.39 -16.90 10.52
N GLN A 137 -16.07 -17.25 11.76
CA GLN A 137 -15.99 -18.64 12.19
C GLN A 137 -17.39 -19.18 12.53
N PRO A 138 -17.83 -20.31 11.97
CA PRO A 138 -18.98 -21.05 12.48
C PRO A 138 -18.60 -21.91 13.69
N GLN A 139 -19.59 -22.23 14.52
CA GLN A 139 -19.41 -23.19 15.62
C GLN A 139 -19.48 -24.63 15.06
N CYS A 140 -18.35 -25.30 14.91
CA CYS A 140 -18.31 -26.74 14.61
C CYS A 140 -18.61 -27.53 15.90
N VAL A 141 -19.88 -27.56 16.31
CA VAL A 141 -20.32 -28.37 17.45
C VAL A 141 -20.61 -29.79 17.01
N ASN A 142 -20.15 -30.75 17.80
CA ASN A 142 -20.49 -32.15 17.63
C ASN A 142 -21.95 -32.32 18.09
N GLN A 143 -22.92 -32.26 17.16
CA GLN A 143 -24.34 -32.45 17.49
C GLN A 143 -24.67 -33.93 17.68
N ALA A 144 -23.91 -34.62 18.53
CA ALA A 144 -24.29 -35.93 19.02
C ALA A 144 -25.24 -35.71 20.22
N ASN A 145 -26.55 -35.73 19.95
CA ASN A 145 -27.60 -35.82 20.97
C ASN A 145 -28.33 -37.14 20.80
#